data_AF-A0A1U9USB7-F1
#
_entry.id   AF-A0A1U9USB7-F1
#
_cell.length_a   1.000
_cell.length_b   1.000
_cell.length_c   1.000
_cell.angle_alpha   90.00
_cell.angle_beta   90.00
_cell.angle_gamma   90.00
#
_symmetry.space_group_name_H-M   'P 1'
#
loop_
_entity.id
_entity.type
_entity.pdbx_description
1 polymer ?
#
loop_
_entity_poly.entity_id
_entity_poly.type
_entity_poly.pdbx_seq_one_letter_code
_entity_poly.pdbx_strand_id
1 'polypeptide(L)'
;MLSLRRFDRLVARLRKECAMKNKIPPVATLVFGVCLTMSAAWAAPAGSMIMVTPDALKWSDLPLIPGAKLAVLEGQMDKKGPITARIKLPADAKVAAHWHPGVERVTVLSGTFNYGMGDKLDPEKTSPLGPGSLIVMPPKMHHFGWTKEETVIQINVAGPWGITYVNPADDPRKKK
;
A
#
# COMPACT_ATOMS: atom_id res chain seq x y z
N MET A 1 81.31 -25.21 19.73
CA MET A 1 80.23 -25.55 18.78
C MET A 1 78.99 -25.97 19.59
N LEU A 2 78.19 -25.01 20.07
CA LEU A 2 76.99 -25.24 20.89
C LEU A 2 75.78 -24.69 20.11
N SER A 3 75.10 -25.60 19.42
CA SER A 3 74.02 -25.31 18.48
C SER A 3 72.67 -25.16 19.21
N LEU A 4 72.15 -23.92 19.21
CA LEU A 4 70.76 -23.44 18.99
C LEU A 4 69.52 -24.22 19.47
N ARG A 5 69.62 -25.30 20.25
CA ARG A 5 68.50 -26.15 20.70
C ARG A 5 67.60 -25.56 21.82
N ARG A 6 67.57 -24.24 22.00
CA ARG A 6 66.73 -23.57 23.02
C ARG A 6 65.71 -22.55 22.48
N PHE A 7 65.70 -22.27 21.17
CA PHE A 7 64.64 -21.44 20.55
C PHE A 7 63.40 -22.24 20.11
N ASP A 8 63.52 -23.57 19.99
CA ASP A 8 62.50 -24.46 19.42
C ASP A 8 61.28 -24.74 20.32
N ARG A 9 61.22 -24.21 21.55
CA ARG A 9 60.16 -24.56 22.51
C ARG A 9 59.15 -23.46 22.83
N LEU A 10 59.29 -22.25 22.27
CA LEU A 10 58.36 -21.15 22.54
C LEU A 10 57.44 -20.76 21.37
N VAL A 11 57.77 -21.13 20.12
CA VAL A 11 56.91 -20.81 18.95
C VAL A 11 55.84 -21.89 18.69
N ALA A 12 55.99 -23.08 19.28
CA ALA A 12 55.11 -24.23 19.07
C ALA A 12 53.72 -24.14 19.75
N ARG A 13 53.36 -23.02 20.41
CA ARG A 13 52.10 -22.93 21.18
C ARG A 13 51.06 -21.91 20.67
N LEU A 14 51.27 -21.18 19.57
CA LEU A 14 50.38 -20.04 19.24
C LEU A 14 49.87 -19.91 17.79
N ARG A 15 49.80 -20.98 16.99
CA ARG A 15 48.99 -21.01 15.74
C ARG A 15 48.52 -22.43 15.48
N LYS A 16 47.61 -23.00 16.28
CA LYS A 16 46.16 -22.90 16.07
C LYS A 16 45.76 -22.69 14.60
N GLU A 17 45.13 -23.73 14.09
CA GLU A 17 43.83 -23.65 13.42
C GLU A 17 43.81 -23.05 12.00
N CYS A 18 43.64 -23.94 11.02
CA CYS A 18 42.58 -23.91 10.01
C CYS A 18 43.08 -24.40 8.65
N ALA A 19 43.33 -25.71 8.53
CA ALA A 19 43.50 -26.35 7.22
C ALA A 19 43.05 -27.82 7.30
N MET A 20 41.78 -28.04 7.66
CA MET A 20 41.15 -29.35 7.48
C MET A 20 40.70 -29.47 6.02
N LYS A 21 41.44 -30.28 5.25
CA LYS A 21 41.08 -30.68 3.89
C LYS A 21 39.94 -31.69 3.96
N ASN A 22 38.76 -31.26 3.51
CA ASN A 22 37.56 -32.06 3.28
C ASN A 22 37.87 -33.28 2.41
N LYS A 23 37.57 -34.48 2.93
CA LYS A 23 37.35 -35.69 2.13
C LYS A 23 35.91 -36.13 2.36
N ILE A 24 35.07 -35.94 1.35
CA ILE A 24 33.65 -36.33 1.38
C ILE A 24 33.54 -37.71 0.71
N PRO A 25 32.97 -38.75 1.37
CA PRO A 25 32.61 -40.01 0.72
C PRO A 25 31.27 -39.89 -0.03
N PRO A 26 30.95 -40.80 -0.97
CA PRO A 26 29.78 -40.64 -1.84
C PRO A 26 28.50 -40.90 -1.04
N VAL A 27 27.65 -39.87 -0.92
CA VAL A 27 26.30 -40.01 -0.35
C VAL A 27 25.38 -40.51 -1.46
N ALA A 28 24.79 -41.68 -1.22
CA ALA A 28 23.79 -42.31 -2.06
C ALA A 28 22.56 -41.39 -2.24
N THR A 29 22.16 -41.20 -3.50
CA THR A 29 21.00 -40.43 -3.91
C THR A 29 19.72 -41.13 -3.46
N LEU A 30 19.04 -40.59 -2.44
CA LEU A 30 17.66 -40.92 -2.13
C LEU A 30 16.78 -39.74 -2.58
N VAL A 31 16.22 -39.85 -3.77
CA VAL A 31 15.26 -38.87 -4.32
C VAL A 31 13.94 -39.03 -3.59
N PHE A 32 13.70 -38.21 -2.56
CA PHE A 32 12.36 -38.00 -2.02
C PHE A 32 11.70 -36.88 -2.84
N GLY A 33 10.87 -37.27 -3.80
CA GLY A 33 10.08 -36.36 -4.62
C GLY A 33 9.04 -35.63 -3.78
N VAL A 34 9.41 -34.49 -3.21
CA VAL A 34 8.46 -33.48 -2.75
C VAL A 34 8.14 -32.62 -3.97
N CYS A 35 7.02 -32.94 -4.63
CA CYS A 35 6.41 -32.08 -5.63
C CYS A 35 5.87 -30.84 -4.89
N LEU A 36 6.72 -29.81 -4.71
CA LEU A 36 6.24 -28.47 -4.44
C LEU A 36 5.42 -28.06 -5.66
N THR A 37 4.10 -28.17 -5.57
CA THR A 37 3.21 -27.44 -6.45
C THR A 37 3.42 -25.96 -6.16
N MET A 38 4.37 -25.34 -6.88
CA MET A 38 4.39 -23.89 -7.00
C MET A 38 3.06 -23.50 -7.63
N SER A 39 2.15 -22.97 -6.82
CA SER A 39 1.01 -22.23 -7.34
C SER A 39 1.56 -21.13 -8.23
N ALA A 40 1.45 -21.32 -9.55
CA ALA A 40 1.71 -20.27 -10.51
C ALA A 40 0.72 -19.15 -10.19
N ALA A 41 1.20 -18.13 -9.49
CA ALA A 41 0.50 -16.86 -9.41
C ALA A 41 0.29 -16.39 -10.85
N TRP A 42 -0.96 -16.32 -11.29
CA TRP A 42 -1.32 -15.66 -12.52
C TRP A 42 -0.89 -14.20 -12.43
N ALA A 43 0.32 -13.90 -12.91
CA ALA A 43 0.68 -12.55 -13.28
C ALA A 43 -0.09 -12.24 -14.58
N ALA A 44 -1.15 -11.45 -14.47
CA ALA A 44 -1.77 -10.87 -15.66
C ALA A 44 -0.71 -10.06 -16.42
N PRO A 45 -0.58 -10.23 -17.75
CA PRO A 45 0.44 -9.52 -18.52
C PRO A 45 0.15 -8.02 -18.50
N ALA A 46 1.20 -7.20 -18.41
CA ALA A 46 1.09 -5.77 -18.63
C ALA A 46 0.57 -5.51 -20.05
N GLY A 47 -0.57 -4.81 -20.16
CA GLY A 47 -1.14 -4.41 -21.46
C GLY A 47 -2.49 -5.06 -21.84
N SER A 48 -3.17 -5.78 -20.95
CA SER A 48 -4.55 -6.23 -21.19
C SER A 48 -5.57 -5.11 -20.99
N MET A 49 -6.58 -5.03 -21.87
CA MET A 49 -7.76 -4.17 -21.65
C MET A 49 -8.38 -4.48 -20.29
N ILE A 50 -8.62 -3.45 -19.49
CA ILE A 50 -9.40 -3.56 -18.25
C ILE A 50 -10.85 -3.19 -18.59
N MET A 51 -11.77 -4.13 -18.36
CA MET A 51 -13.21 -3.92 -18.47
C MET A 51 -13.84 -4.26 -17.12
N VAL A 52 -14.55 -3.30 -16.53
CA VAL A 52 -15.22 -3.48 -15.24
C VAL A 52 -16.64 -2.94 -15.34
N THR A 53 -17.62 -3.81 -15.08
CA THR A 53 -19.03 -3.45 -14.95
C THR A 53 -19.38 -3.20 -13.47
N PRO A 54 -20.46 -2.44 -13.17
CA PRO A 54 -20.82 -2.11 -11.78
C PRO A 54 -21.04 -3.33 -10.87
N ASP A 55 -21.60 -4.43 -11.41
CA ASP A 55 -21.87 -5.69 -10.72
C ASP A 55 -20.60 -6.51 -10.41
N ALA A 56 -19.51 -6.28 -11.13
CA ALA A 56 -18.23 -6.96 -10.93
C ALA A 56 -17.34 -6.30 -9.85
N LEU A 57 -17.77 -5.17 -9.27
CA LEU A 57 -16.98 -4.44 -8.28
C LEU A 57 -16.80 -5.26 -7.00
N LYS A 58 -15.53 -5.44 -6.62
CA LYS A 58 -15.15 -6.07 -5.35
C LYS A 58 -14.91 -5.00 -4.31
N TRP A 59 -15.93 -4.77 -3.48
CA TRP A 59 -15.84 -3.83 -2.37
C TRP A 59 -15.10 -4.44 -1.17
N SER A 60 -14.21 -3.66 -0.59
CA SER A 60 -13.49 -3.96 0.66
C SER A 60 -13.64 -2.79 1.63
N ASP A 61 -13.40 -3.01 2.91
CA ASP A 61 -13.37 -1.91 3.87
C ASP A 61 -12.26 -0.91 3.54
N LEU A 62 -12.54 0.37 3.75
CA LEU A 62 -11.54 1.43 3.71
C LEU A 62 -11.30 1.95 5.13
N PRO A 63 -10.34 1.39 5.90
CA PRO A 63 -10.13 1.75 7.30
C PRO A 63 -9.76 3.23 7.52
N LEU A 64 -9.40 3.94 6.45
CA LEU A 64 -9.13 5.37 6.47
C LEU A 64 -10.39 6.20 6.70
N ILE A 65 -11.58 5.71 6.35
CA ILE A 65 -12.83 6.46 6.49
C ILE A 65 -13.88 5.53 7.09
N PRO A 66 -14.38 5.79 8.32
CA PRO A 66 -15.34 4.90 8.97
C PRO A 66 -16.56 4.58 8.10
N GLY A 67 -16.85 3.29 7.93
CA GLY A 67 -17.98 2.80 7.14
C GLY A 67 -17.82 2.87 5.62
N ALA A 68 -16.75 3.49 5.11
CA ALA A 68 -16.50 3.57 3.68
C ALA A 68 -16.00 2.24 3.10
N LYS A 69 -16.31 2.02 1.82
CA LYS A 69 -15.82 0.89 1.04
C LYS A 69 -14.95 1.36 -0.11
N LEU A 70 -13.96 0.54 -0.48
CA LEU A 70 -13.06 0.74 -1.61
C LEU A 70 -13.20 -0.43 -2.60
N ALA A 71 -13.30 -0.10 -3.89
CA ALA A 71 -13.12 -1.05 -4.98
C ALA A 71 -12.00 -0.54 -5.89
N VAL A 72 -10.92 -1.30 -6.04
CA VAL A 72 -9.80 -0.96 -6.95
C VAL A 72 -10.11 -1.56 -8.32
N LEU A 73 -10.11 -0.74 -9.36
CA LEU A 73 -10.42 -1.12 -10.74
C LEU A 73 -9.15 -1.31 -11.57
N GLU A 74 -8.11 -0.52 -11.29
CA GLU A 74 -6.81 -0.56 -11.95
C GLU A 74 -5.71 -0.27 -10.93
N GLY A 75 -4.57 -0.97 -11.07
CA GLY A 75 -3.38 -0.75 -10.26
C GLY A 75 -3.47 -1.33 -8.85
N GLN A 76 -2.58 -0.87 -7.97
CA GLN A 76 -2.52 -1.27 -6.56
C GLN A 76 -2.25 -0.05 -5.69
N MET A 77 -3.01 0.11 -4.60
CA MET A 77 -2.99 1.31 -3.75
C MET A 77 -1.61 1.57 -3.12
N ASP A 78 -0.83 0.52 -2.85
CA ASP A 78 0.48 0.58 -2.17
C ASP A 78 1.68 0.53 -3.13
N LYS A 79 1.45 0.44 -4.45
CA LYS A 79 2.51 0.38 -5.47
C LYS A 79 2.58 1.65 -6.28
N LYS A 80 3.72 1.85 -6.95
CA LYS A 80 3.86 2.88 -7.97
C LYS A 80 3.06 2.50 -9.21
N GLY A 81 2.36 3.48 -9.79
CA GLY A 81 1.62 3.30 -11.04
C GLY A 81 0.31 4.09 -11.05
N PRO A 82 -0.39 4.14 -12.18
CA PRO A 82 -1.75 4.66 -12.23
C PRO A 82 -2.67 3.77 -11.38
N ILE A 83 -3.61 4.43 -10.69
CA ILE A 83 -4.65 3.76 -9.93
C ILE A 83 -5.98 4.39 -10.31
N THR A 84 -6.95 3.53 -10.64
CA THR A 84 -8.35 3.89 -10.75
C THR A 84 -9.11 3.10 -9.68
N ALA A 85 -9.80 3.79 -8.78
CA ALA A 85 -10.58 3.15 -7.73
C ALA A 85 -11.89 3.89 -7.48
N ARG A 86 -12.86 3.20 -6.88
CA ARG A 86 -14.12 3.79 -6.43
C ARG A 86 -14.19 3.73 -4.91
N ILE A 87 -14.60 4.83 -4.30
CA ILE A 87 -14.89 4.92 -2.88
C ILE A 87 -16.40 5.10 -2.74
N LYS A 88 -17.02 4.23 -1.94
CA LYS A 88 -18.40 4.34 -1.52
C LYS A 88 -18.42 4.89 -0.10
N LEU A 89 -18.94 6.09 0.06
CA LEU A 89 -19.15 6.75 1.35
C LEU A 89 -20.58 6.48 1.81
N PRO A 90 -20.81 6.05 3.07
CA PRO A 90 -22.16 5.91 3.59
C PRO A 90 -22.85 7.27 3.74
N ALA A 91 -24.14 7.26 4.06
CA ALA A 91 -24.81 8.48 4.55
C ALA A 91 -24.10 9.01 5.81
N ASP A 92 -24.13 10.34 5.99
CA ASP A 92 -23.50 11.05 7.09
C ASP A 92 -21.99 10.83 7.24
N ALA A 93 -21.31 10.37 6.18
CA ALA A 93 -19.86 10.20 6.20
C ALA A 93 -19.18 11.55 6.39
N LYS A 94 -18.13 11.56 7.21
CA LYS A 94 -17.26 12.73 7.44
C LYS A 94 -15.83 12.32 7.15
N VAL A 95 -15.23 13.00 6.18
CA VAL A 95 -13.81 12.89 5.86
C VAL A 95 -13.14 14.15 6.38
N ALA A 96 -12.53 14.03 7.57
CA ALA A 96 -11.85 15.15 8.20
C ALA A 96 -10.73 15.72 7.31
N ALA A 97 -10.28 16.93 7.66
CA ALA A 97 -9.28 17.63 6.87
C ALA A 97 -8.02 16.78 6.69
N HIS A 98 -7.62 16.57 5.45
CA HIS A 98 -6.50 15.73 5.06
C HIS A 98 -5.85 16.21 3.77
N TRP A 99 -4.76 15.56 3.38
CA TRP A 99 -4.04 15.81 2.13
C TRP A 99 -3.39 14.54 1.57
N HIS A 100 -3.05 14.59 0.28
CA HIS A 100 -2.36 13.51 -0.44
C HIS A 100 -1.00 13.99 -0.99
N PRO A 101 0.00 13.10 -1.10
CA PRO A 101 1.33 13.47 -1.61
C PRO A 101 1.37 13.70 -3.12
N GLY A 102 0.35 13.27 -3.86
CA GLY A 102 0.24 13.40 -5.31
C GLY A 102 -1.02 14.14 -5.74
N VAL A 103 -1.17 14.38 -7.05
CA VAL A 103 -2.40 14.92 -7.62
C VAL A 103 -3.50 13.88 -7.49
N GLU A 104 -4.68 14.30 -7.06
CA GLU A 104 -5.87 13.46 -7.05
C GLU A 104 -6.98 14.06 -7.91
N ARG A 105 -7.64 13.20 -8.68
CA ARG A 105 -8.83 13.53 -9.47
C ARG A 105 -9.98 12.74 -8.89
N VAL A 106 -11.06 13.44 -8.55
CA VAL A 106 -12.28 12.85 -8.00
C VAL A 106 -13.43 13.13 -8.95
N THR A 107 -14.13 12.10 -9.39
CA THR A 107 -15.38 12.24 -10.14
C THR A 107 -16.53 11.68 -9.31
N VAL A 108 -17.60 12.45 -9.12
CA VAL A 108 -18.81 11.96 -8.45
C VAL A 108 -19.60 11.10 -9.44
N LEU A 109 -19.85 9.84 -9.09
CA LEU A 109 -20.60 8.91 -9.92
C LEU A 109 -22.07 8.82 -9.51
N SER A 110 -22.36 8.88 -8.21
CA SER A 110 -23.72 8.87 -7.65
C SER A 110 -23.77 9.58 -6.31
N GLY A 111 -24.96 10.07 -5.93
CA GLY A 111 -25.18 10.83 -4.70
C GLY A 111 -24.58 12.24 -4.77
N THR A 112 -24.37 12.85 -3.61
CA THR A 112 -23.82 14.20 -3.47
C THR A 112 -22.59 14.19 -2.57
N PHE A 113 -21.46 14.69 -3.07
CA PHE A 113 -20.24 14.90 -2.29
C PHE A 113 -20.10 16.38 -1.95
N ASN A 114 -20.20 16.74 -0.67
CA ASN A 114 -19.98 18.12 -0.24
C ASN A 114 -18.50 18.31 0.04
N TYR A 115 -17.84 19.09 -0.81
CA TYR A 115 -16.39 19.27 -0.80
C TYR A 115 -16.00 20.66 -0.31
N GLY A 116 -14.99 20.74 0.56
CA GLY A 116 -14.45 22.00 1.07
C GLY A 116 -12.93 21.97 1.21
N MET A 117 -12.34 23.14 1.44
CA MET A 117 -10.89 23.33 1.56
C MET A 117 -10.55 23.95 2.91
N GLY A 118 -9.40 23.57 3.46
CA GLY A 118 -8.88 24.10 4.72
C GLY A 118 -8.50 23.03 5.73
N ASP A 119 -8.09 23.47 6.91
CA ASP A 119 -7.42 22.65 7.93
C ASP A 119 -8.38 21.94 8.90
N LYS A 120 -9.68 22.22 8.79
CA LYS A 120 -10.73 21.63 9.62
C LYS A 120 -12.00 21.48 8.80
N LEU A 121 -12.68 20.35 8.99
CA LEU A 121 -13.99 20.12 8.40
C LEU A 121 -14.99 21.15 8.93
N ASP A 122 -15.53 21.94 8.00
CA ASP A 122 -16.57 22.94 8.23
C ASP A 122 -17.70 22.72 7.21
N PRO A 123 -18.84 22.11 7.60
CA PRO A 123 -19.90 21.75 6.66
C PRO A 123 -20.45 22.95 5.88
N GLU A 124 -20.43 24.14 6.48
CA GLU A 124 -20.92 25.39 5.89
C GLU A 124 -19.97 25.95 4.82
N LYS A 125 -18.72 25.47 4.77
CA LYS A 125 -17.71 25.89 3.79
C LYS A 125 -17.47 24.82 2.73
N THR A 126 -18.56 24.27 2.21
CA THR A 126 -18.54 23.27 1.16
C THR A 126 -19.34 23.67 -0.06
N SER A 127 -18.99 23.09 -1.20
CA SER A 127 -19.81 23.08 -2.41
C SER A 127 -20.41 21.70 -2.60
N PRO A 128 -21.73 21.58 -2.83
CA PRO A 128 -22.36 20.30 -3.14
C PRO A 128 -22.02 19.88 -4.57
N LEU A 129 -21.46 18.69 -4.74
CA LEU A 129 -21.05 18.15 -6.03
C LEU A 129 -21.88 16.90 -6.33
N GLY A 130 -22.76 16.99 -7.32
CA GLY A 130 -23.60 15.88 -7.79
C GLY A 130 -22.92 15.05 -8.89
N PRO A 131 -23.59 14.03 -9.44
CA PRO A 131 -23.05 13.14 -10.46
C PRO A 131 -22.48 13.88 -11.67
N GLY A 132 -21.31 13.44 -12.15
CA GLY A 132 -20.57 14.07 -13.26
C GLY A 132 -19.64 15.21 -12.84
N SER A 133 -19.71 15.68 -11.60
CA SER A 133 -18.79 16.69 -11.07
C SER A 133 -17.37 16.16 -10.97
N LEU A 134 -16.38 17.01 -11.28
CA LEU A 134 -14.95 16.69 -11.24
C LEU A 134 -14.21 17.64 -10.30
N ILE A 135 -13.32 17.08 -9.47
CA ILE A 135 -12.37 17.81 -8.63
C ILE A 135 -10.97 17.39 -9.03
N VAL A 136 -10.04 18.34 -9.17
CA VAL A 136 -8.61 18.07 -9.38
C VAL A 136 -7.82 18.80 -8.31
N MET A 137 -7.18 18.05 -7.43
CA MET A 137 -6.45 18.57 -6.28
C MET A 137 -4.94 18.44 -6.51
N PRO A 138 -4.17 19.54 -6.41
CA PRO A 138 -2.71 19.46 -6.44
C PRO A 138 -2.17 18.79 -5.16
N PRO A 139 -0.91 18.32 -5.18
CA PRO A 139 -0.28 17.71 -4.02
C PRO A 139 -0.36 18.60 -2.78
N LYS A 140 -0.56 17.97 -1.61
CA LYS A 140 -0.59 18.62 -0.28
C LYS A 140 -1.69 19.67 -0.09
N MET A 141 -2.67 19.77 -0.99
CA MET A 141 -3.84 20.61 -0.75
C MET A 141 -4.67 20.05 0.41
N HIS A 142 -4.88 20.87 1.43
CA HIS A 142 -5.73 20.52 2.56
C HIS A 142 -7.21 20.67 2.18
N HIS A 143 -7.96 19.60 2.34
CA HIS A 143 -9.36 19.55 1.97
C HIS A 143 -10.10 18.56 2.85
N PHE A 144 -11.43 18.63 2.80
CA PHE A 144 -12.33 17.78 3.57
C PHE A 144 -13.60 17.52 2.76
N GLY A 145 -14.38 16.54 3.20
CA GLY A 145 -15.65 16.25 2.56
C GLY A 145 -16.64 15.55 3.47
N TRP A 146 -17.91 15.62 3.09
CA TRP A 146 -18.98 14.94 3.80
C TRP A 146 -20.16 14.63 2.88
N THR A 147 -21.02 13.72 3.32
CA THR A 147 -22.18 13.25 2.56
C THR A 147 -23.44 13.32 3.43
N LYS A 148 -24.61 13.52 2.80
CA LYS A 148 -25.93 13.33 3.46
C LYS A 148 -26.53 11.96 3.16
N GLU A 149 -26.12 11.35 2.06
CA GLU A 149 -26.64 10.12 1.50
C GLU A 149 -25.46 9.23 1.08
N GLU A 150 -25.73 7.98 0.67
CA GLU A 150 -24.69 7.16 0.06
C GLU A 150 -24.18 7.84 -1.21
N THR A 151 -22.87 8.05 -1.28
CA THR A 151 -22.21 8.72 -2.41
C THR A 151 -21.07 7.85 -2.90
N VAL A 152 -21.02 7.62 -4.22
CA VAL A 152 -19.90 6.92 -4.86
C VAL A 152 -19.08 7.91 -5.65
N ILE A 153 -17.79 7.97 -5.34
CA ILE A 153 -16.80 8.73 -6.09
C ILE A 153 -15.81 7.79 -6.77
N GLN A 154 -15.30 8.18 -7.92
CA GLN A 154 -14.12 7.57 -8.54
C GLN A 154 -12.92 8.45 -8.28
N ILE A 155 -11.79 7.82 -7.93
CA ILE A 155 -10.49 8.46 -7.85
C ILE A 155 -9.57 7.98 -8.96
N ASN A 156 -8.81 8.91 -9.54
CA ASN A 156 -7.73 8.63 -10.47
C ASN A 156 -6.46 9.31 -9.94
N VAL A 157 -5.49 8.49 -9.54
CA VAL A 157 -4.31 8.91 -8.77
C VAL A 157 -3.05 8.18 -9.24
N ALA A 158 -1.88 8.70 -8.88
CA ALA A 158 -0.63 7.96 -8.99
C ALA A 158 -0.27 7.37 -7.62
N GLY A 159 0.04 6.07 -7.59
CA GLY A 159 0.39 5.36 -6.38
C GLY A 159 1.84 5.58 -5.92
N PRO A 160 2.14 5.31 -4.63
CA PRO A 160 1.20 4.84 -3.60
C PRO A 160 0.21 5.93 -3.17
N TRP A 161 -1.04 5.54 -2.93
CA TRP A 161 -2.10 6.44 -2.47
C TRP A 161 -2.38 6.25 -0.99
N GLY A 162 -2.70 7.35 -0.32
CA GLY A 162 -3.14 7.37 1.06
C GLY A 162 -3.46 8.80 1.46
N ILE A 163 -4.00 8.93 2.68
CA ILE A 163 -4.34 10.23 3.27
C ILE A 163 -3.46 10.49 4.49
N THR A 164 -3.05 11.75 4.63
CA THR A 164 -2.50 12.27 5.88
C THR A 164 -3.50 13.26 6.45
N TYR A 165 -4.06 12.94 7.62
CA TYR A 165 -4.92 13.87 8.33
C TYR A 165 -4.13 15.08 8.83
N VAL A 166 -4.70 16.26 8.65
CA VAL A 166 -4.12 17.53 9.14
C VAL A 166 -4.02 17.49 10.66
N ASN A 167 -5.11 17.08 11.33
CA ASN A 167 -5.11 16.80 12.75
C ASN A 167 -4.94 15.29 13.00
N PRO A 168 -3.83 14.85 13.63
CA PRO A 168 -3.58 13.45 13.91
C PRO A 168 -4.65 12.73 14.74
N ALA A 169 -5.45 13.45 15.54
CA ALA A 169 -6.51 12.86 16.37
C ALA A 169 -7.75 12.44 15.55
N ASP A 170 -7.88 12.96 14.33
CA ASP A 170 -8.98 12.62 13.42
C ASP A 170 -8.71 11.31 12.66
N ASP A 171 -7.50 10.75 12.75
CA ASP A 171 -7.09 9.53 12.08
C ASP A 171 -7.73 8.28 12.73
N PRO A 172 -8.68 7.60 12.06
CA PRO A 172 -9.35 6.43 12.61
C PRO A 172 -8.40 5.23 12.81
N ARG A 173 -7.26 5.18 12.10
CA ARG A 173 -6.26 4.12 12.29
C ARG A 173 -5.60 4.16 13.67
N LYS A 174 -5.71 5.28 14.38
CA LYS A 174 -5.15 5.47 15.72
C LYS A 174 -6.15 5.17 16.83
N LYS A 175 -7.42 5.01 16.50
CA LYS A 175 -8.49 4.66 17.45
C LYS A 175 -8.50 3.13 17.56
N LYS A 176 -8.07 2.61 18.71
CA LYS A 176 -8.13 1.19 19.05
C LYS A 176 -9.50 0.84 19.61
#